data_AF-A0A653SR34-F1
#
_entry.id   AF-A0A653SR34-F1
#
_cell.length_a   1.000
_cell.length_b   1.000
_cell.length_c   1.000
_cell.angle_alpha   90.00
_cell.angle_beta   90.00
_cell.angle_gamma   90.00
#
_symmetry.space_group_name_H-M   'P 1'
#
loop_
_entity.id
_entity.type
_entity.pdbx_description
1 polymer ?
#
loop_
_entity_poly.entity_id
_entity_poly.type
_entity_poly.pdbx_seq_one_letter_code
_entity_poly.pdbx_strand_id
1 'polypeptide(L)'
;MNKATLTRIGGVAAAIVLTATMTACSGGQSVADACKVANTEMNKATSSISSDVNSAMQKATAGEKVDFAGLFAPVLEGLDAADKKITNESVKKPLEAFSAEYKNFVTVFDGFEMPDLKNLDATDPATMDKLTEAQNKMKDVSTKVQDASTKLMDQAKKLQDVCAKG
;
A
#
# COMPACT_ATOMS: atom_id res chain seq x y z
N MET A 1 -36.90 11.40 -39.41
CA MET A 1 -35.67 12.10 -38.98
C MET A 1 -34.89 11.17 -38.05
N ASN A 2 -33.55 11.27 -38.01
CA ASN A 2 -32.61 10.87 -36.93
C ASN A 2 -32.74 9.42 -36.34
N LYS A 3 -31.75 8.52 -36.32
CA LYS A 3 -30.26 8.60 -36.26
C LYS A 3 -29.74 9.58 -35.19
N ALA A 4 -28.99 9.19 -34.16
CA ALA A 4 -28.47 7.90 -33.69
C ALA A 4 -28.13 8.06 -32.17
N THR A 5 -27.50 7.16 -31.40
CA THR A 5 -26.71 5.93 -31.68
C THR A 5 -27.03 4.85 -30.60
N LEU A 6 -26.18 4.14 -29.84
CA LEU A 6 -24.72 3.99 -29.70
C LEU A 6 -24.33 2.55 -29.27
N THR A 7 -24.84 1.51 -29.94
CA THR A 7 -24.40 0.13 -29.72
C THR A 7 -22.95 -0.06 -30.22
N ARG A 8 -21.94 0.05 -29.35
CA ARG A 8 -20.53 -0.20 -29.68
C ARG A 8 -19.68 -0.44 -28.43
N ILE A 9 -18.84 -1.49 -28.50
CA ILE A 9 -17.73 -1.79 -27.57
C ILE A 9 -18.24 -2.09 -26.13
N GLY A 10 -18.24 -3.32 -25.61
CA GLY A 10 -17.37 -4.46 -25.90
C GLY A 10 -16.12 -4.42 -25.00
N GLY A 11 -15.80 -5.43 -24.22
CA GLY A 11 -16.46 -6.72 -24.08
C GLY A 11 -15.51 -7.70 -23.40
N VAL A 12 -15.49 -7.70 -22.06
CA VAL A 12 -14.83 -8.75 -21.28
C VAL A 12 -15.91 -9.50 -20.50
N ALA A 13 -16.68 -10.30 -21.25
CA ALA A 13 -17.29 -11.47 -20.64
C ALA A 13 -16.13 -12.41 -20.29
N ALA A 14 -15.70 -12.40 -19.02
CA ALA A 14 -14.71 -13.33 -18.49
C ALA A 14 -15.32 -14.74 -18.36
N ALA A 15 -15.80 -15.29 -19.47
CA ALA A 15 -16.04 -16.70 -19.65
C ALA A 15 -14.66 -17.39 -19.67
N ILE A 16 -14.10 -17.60 -18.48
CA ILE A 16 -12.90 -18.39 -18.28
C ILE A 16 -13.27 -19.83 -18.66
N VAL A 17 -13.05 -20.15 -19.94
CA VAL A 17 -13.10 -21.53 -20.42
C VAL A 17 -11.98 -22.25 -19.69
N LEU A 18 -12.35 -23.06 -18.71
CA LEU A 18 -11.44 -23.88 -17.91
C LEU A 18 -10.85 -25.01 -18.77
N THR A 19 -9.97 -24.66 -19.71
CA THR A 19 -9.01 -25.58 -20.32
C THR A 19 -7.96 -25.97 -19.28
N ALA A 20 -8.39 -26.68 -18.24
CA ALA A 20 -7.54 -27.29 -17.23
C ALA A 20 -6.84 -28.53 -17.81
N THR A 21 -6.05 -28.33 -18.87
CA THR A 21 -5.37 -29.37 -19.63
C THR A 21 -4.12 -29.89 -18.91
N MET A 22 -4.37 -30.65 -17.84
CA MET A 22 -3.56 -31.76 -17.35
C MET A 22 -2.02 -31.59 -17.24
N THR A 23 -1.60 -30.96 -16.15
CA THR A 23 -0.44 -31.36 -15.33
C THR A 23 -0.76 -30.88 -13.89
N ALA A 24 -0.96 -31.71 -12.86
CA ALA A 24 -0.12 -32.81 -12.35
C ALA A 24 1.32 -32.31 -12.10
N CYS A 25 1.80 -32.17 -10.85
CA CYS A 25 1.49 -32.92 -9.62
C CYS A 25 1.30 -32.06 -8.35
N SER A 26 1.01 -32.74 -7.23
CA SER A 26 1.08 -32.28 -5.83
C SER A 26 0.23 -31.06 -5.42
N GLY A 27 -1.06 -31.28 -5.15
CA GLY A 27 -1.77 -30.85 -3.92
C GLY A 27 -1.79 -29.38 -3.45
N GLY A 28 -1.23 -28.44 -4.21
CA GLY A 28 -1.09 -27.03 -3.81
C GLY A 28 -2.33 -26.18 -4.08
N GLN A 29 -2.37 -25.01 -3.45
CA GLN A 29 -3.34 -23.94 -3.71
C GLN A 29 -3.19 -23.41 -5.15
N SER A 30 -4.31 -23.09 -5.82
CA SER A 30 -4.27 -22.50 -7.16
C SER A 30 -3.77 -21.05 -7.13
N VAL A 31 -3.35 -20.52 -8.29
CA VAL A 31 -2.92 -19.11 -8.42
C VAL A 31 -4.11 -18.18 -8.12
N ALA A 32 -5.28 -18.43 -8.72
CA ALA A 32 -6.52 -17.72 -8.43
C ALA A 32 -6.89 -17.73 -6.93
N ASP A 33 -6.83 -18.88 -6.24
CA ASP A 33 -7.15 -18.96 -4.80
C ASP A 33 -6.15 -18.19 -3.94
N ALA A 34 -4.86 -18.33 -4.23
CA ALA A 34 -3.80 -17.57 -3.55
C ALA A 34 -3.98 -16.06 -3.72
N CYS A 35 -4.23 -15.60 -4.95
CA CYS A 35 -4.51 -14.21 -5.24
C CYS A 35 -5.81 -13.71 -4.62
N LYS A 36 -6.85 -14.55 -4.52
CA LYS A 36 -8.08 -14.25 -3.80
C LYS A 36 -7.83 -14.08 -2.30
N VAL A 37 -6.98 -14.91 -1.70
CA VAL A 37 -6.55 -14.77 -0.29
C VAL A 37 -5.78 -13.46 -0.10
N ALA A 38 -4.77 -13.18 -0.93
CA ALA A 38 -3.97 -11.94 -0.87
C ALA A 38 -4.86 -10.69 -0.91
N ASN A 39 -5.74 -10.59 -1.92
CA ASN A 39 -6.68 -9.49 -2.07
C ASN A 39 -7.68 -9.41 -0.90
N THR A 40 -8.10 -10.54 -0.33
CA THR A 40 -9.06 -10.56 0.79
C THR A 40 -8.46 -9.97 2.06
N GLU A 41 -7.22 -10.30 2.41
CA GLU A 41 -6.59 -9.76 3.63
C GLU A 41 -6.11 -8.32 3.41
N MET A 42 -5.53 -7.99 2.24
CA MET A 42 -5.16 -6.61 1.89
C MET A 42 -6.38 -5.66 1.91
N ASN A 43 -7.54 -6.08 1.40
CA ASN A 43 -8.74 -5.25 1.43
C ASN A 43 -9.29 -5.00 2.84
N LYS A 44 -9.19 -5.96 3.76
CA LYS A 44 -9.55 -5.74 5.18
C LYS A 44 -8.63 -4.69 5.79
N ALA A 45 -7.32 -4.90 5.67
CA ALA A 45 -6.31 -4.03 6.26
C ALA A 45 -6.32 -2.62 5.68
N THR A 46 -6.60 -2.46 4.38
CA THR A 46 -6.62 -1.16 3.71
C THR A 46 -7.87 -0.34 4.03
N SER A 47 -8.93 -0.97 4.57
CA SER A 47 -10.24 -0.32 4.76
C SER A 47 -10.26 0.85 5.74
N SER A 48 -9.35 0.89 6.73
CA SER A 48 -9.30 1.96 7.73
C SER A 48 -8.28 3.07 7.43
N ILE A 49 -7.18 2.78 6.70
CA ILE A 49 -6.02 3.69 6.53
C ILE A 49 -6.45 5.12 6.14
N SER A 50 -7.36 5.27 5.18
CA SER A 50 -7.80 6.59 4.71
C SER A 50 -8.53 7.40 5.78
N SER A 51 -9.15 6.75 6.77
CA SER A 51 -9.71 7.39 7.97
C SER A 51 -8.61 7.67 8.99
N ASP A 52 -7.73 6.70 9.22
CA ASP A 52 -6.68 6.76 10.25
C ASP A 52 -5.64 7.85 9.93
N VAL A 53 -5.22 7.95 8.67
CA VAL A 53 -4.33 9.02 8.15
C VAL A 53 -5.00 10.41 8.25
N ASN A 54 -6.31 10.51 8.01
CA ASN A 54 -7.03 11.78 8.20
C ASN A 54 -7.14 12.16 9.69
N SER A 55 -7.38 11.19 10.58
CA SER A 55 -7.38 11.43 12.03
C SER A 55 -6.00 11.81 12.55
N ALA A 56 -4.96 11.12 12.09
CA ALA A 56 -3.56 11.42 12.36
C ALA A 56 -3.18 12.84 11.91
N MET A 57 -3.61 13.26 10.72
CA MET A 57 -3.35 14.62 10.23
C MET A 57 -4.05 15.70 11.07
N GLN A 58 -5.28 15.46 11.52
CA GLN A 58 -5.99 16.36 12.44
C GLN A 58 -5.30 16.46 13.81
N LYS A 59 -4.84 15.33 14.36
CA LYS A 59 -4.08 15.29 15.60
C LYS A 59 -2.75 16.06 15.51
N ALA A 60 -2.02 15.88 14.41
CA ALA A 60 -0.77 16.60 14.16
C ALA A 60 -1.00 18.12 14.03
N THR A 61 -2.05 18.57 13.35
CA THR A 61 -2.41 20.02 13.32
C THR A 61 -2.94 20.53 14.66
N ALA A 62 -3.47 19.63 15.51
CA ALA A 62 -3.77 19.90 16.92
C ALA A 62 -2.54 19.80 17.85
N GLY A 63 -1.31 19.64 17.33
CA GLY A 63 -0.08 19.55 18.14
C GLY A 63 0.01 18.30 19.01
N GLU A 64 -0.83 17.30 18.78
CA GLU A 64 -0.69 15.99 19.40
C GLU A 64 0.45 15.21 18.72
N LYS A 65 1.16 14.38 19.50
CA LYS A 65 2.13 13.43 18.92
C LYS A 65 1.39 12.33 18.16
N VAL A 66 1.91 12.01 16.98
CA VAL A 66 1.29 11.07 16.04
C VAL A 66 2.36 10.09 15.57
N ASP A 67 2.12 8.81 15.82
CA ASP A 67 2.88 7.72 15.21
C ASP A 67 2.32 7.47 13.80
N PHE A 68 3.05 7.94 12.79
CA PHE A 68 2.69 7.73 11.38
C PHE A 68 3.03 6.32 10.88
N ALA A 69 3.99 5.62 11.49
CA ALA A 69 4.33 4.25 11.12
C ALA A 69 3.25 3.26 11.60
N GLY A 70 2.75 3.45 12.82
CA GLY A 70 1.67 2.65 13.42
C GLY A 70 0.37 2.65 12.61
N LEU A 71 0.07 3.71 11.85
CA LEU A 71 -1.11 3.78 10.95
C LEU A 71 -1.12 2.68 9.87
N PHE A 72 0.07 2.18 9.52
CA PHE A 72 0.26 1.18 8.46
C PHE A 72 0.47 -0.24 9.02
N ALA A 73 0.53 -0.40 10.35
CA ALA A 73 0.65 -1.70 11.00
C ALA A 73 -0.47 -2.69 10.61
N PRO A 74 -1.76 -2.30 10.46
CA PRO A 74 -2.81 -3.21 10.00
C PRO A 74 -2.54 -3.84 8.63
N VAL A 75 -1.80 -3.14 7.75
CA VAL A 75 -1.41 -3.67 6.43
C VAL A 75 -0.26 -4.66 6.54
N LEU A 76 0.73 -4.40 7.39
CA LEU A 76 1.77 -5.38 7.70
C LEU A 76 1.17 -6.66 8.30
N GLU A 77 0.18 -6.54 9.19
CA GLU A 77 -0.58 -7.68 9.71
C GLU A 77 -1.40 -8.38 8.62
N GLY A 78 -2.09 -7.64 7.75
CA GLY A 78 -2.85 -8.20 6.62
C GLY A 78 -1.97 -8.94 5.61
N LEU A 79 -0.74 -8.46 5.38
CA LEU A 79 0.23 -9.08 4.49
C LEU A 79 0.87 -10.33 5.10
N ASP A 80 1.23 -10.30 6.38
CA ASP A 80 1.66 -11.49 7.15
C ASP A 80 0.54 -12.55 7.23
N ALA A 81 -0.72 -12.13 7.44
CA ALA A 81 -1.88 -13.01 7.46
C ALA A 81 -2.20 -13.60 6.07
N ALA A 82 -1.90 -12.89 4.97
CA ALA A 82 -1.98 -13.44 3.63
C ALA A 82 -0.83 -14.43 3.35
N ASP A 83 0.40 -14.06 3.71
CA ASP A 83 1.61 -14.86 3.48
C ASP A 83 1.54 -16.25 4.15
N LYS A 84 1.04 -16.30 5.39
CA LYS A 84 0.79 -17.53 6.15
C LYS A 84 -0.32 -18.42 5.56
N LYS A 85 -1.16 -17.88 4.68
CA LYS A 85 -2.29 -18.58 4.02
C LYS A 85 -2.01 -18.89 2.55
N ILE A 86 -0.88 -18.45 2.00
CA ILE A 86 -0.52 -18.68 0.61
C ILE A 86 0.57 -19.74 0.53
N THR A 87 0.24 -20.86 -0.12
CA THR A 87 1.16 -21.96 -0.41
C THR A 87 1.52 -22.05 -1.90
N ASN A 88 0.92 -21.21 -2.73
CA ASN A 88 1.29 -21.10 -4.15
C ASN A 88 2.54 -20.21 -4.30
N GLU A 89 3.70 -20.84 -4.51
CA GLU A 89 5.02 -20.19 -4.69
C GLU A 89 5.03 -19.02 -5.70
N SER A 90 4.24 -19.11 -6.78
CA SER A 90 4.17 -18.07 -7.82
C SER A 90 3.51 -16.79 -7.33
N VAL A 91 2.61 -16.88 -6.33
CA VAL A 91 1.95 -15.74 -5.69
C VAL A 91 2.67 -15.34 -4.40
N LYS A 92 3.22 -16.31 -3.67
CA LYS A 92 3.95 -16.11 -2.42
C LYS A 92 5.14 -15.16 -2.61
N LYS A 93 6.03 -15.43 -3.57
CA LYS A 93 7.25 -14.63 -3.76
C LYS A 93 6.98 -13.17 -4.16
N PRO A 94 6.03 -12.85 -5.07
CA PRO A 94 5.61 -11.47 -5.28
C PRO A 94 4.96 -10.81 -4.06
N LEU A 95 4.21 -11.56 -3.24
CA LEU A 95 3.62 -11.03 -2.01
C LEU A 95 4.69 -10.75 -0.94
N GLU A 96 5.65 -11.66 -0.74
CA GLU A 96 6.81 -11.47 0.15
C GLU A 96 7.63 -10.24 -0.27
N ALA A 97 7.89 -10.08 -1.58
CA ALA A 97 8.58 -8.91 -2.13
C ALA A 97 7.79 -7.61 -1.95
N PHE A 98 6.47 -7.64 -2.15
CA PHE A 98 5.59 -6.49 -1.87
C PHE A 98 5.56 -6.15 -0.37
N SER A 99 5.49 -7.16 0.50
CA SER A 99 5.50 -7.00 1.96
C SER A 99 6.83 -6.42 2.47
N ALA A 100 7.96 -6.84 1.89
CA ALA A 100 9.26 -6.27 2.18
C ALA A 100 9.35 -4.78 1.79
N GLU A 101 8.91 -4.40 0.58
CA GLU A 101 8.91 -2.98 0.19
C GLU A 101 7.83 -2.17 0.93
N TYR A 102 6.72 -2.77 1.34
CA TYR A 102 5.72 -2.12 2.19
C TYR A 102 6.31 -1.84 3.58
N LYS A 103 7.05 -2.79 4.16
CA LYS A 103 7.79 -2.56 5.40
C LYS A 103 8.84 -1.46 5.23
N ASN A 104 9.59 -1.45 4.12
CA ASN A 104 10.55 -0.37 3.81
C ASN A 104 9.83 1.00 3.76
N PHE A 105 8.67 1.08 3.12
CA PHE A 105 7.81 2.28 3.08
C PHE A 105 7.38 2.73 4.48
N VAL A 106 6.94 1.82 5.35
CA VAL A 106 6.57 2.15 6.74
C VAL A 106 7.77 2.70 7.51
N THR A 107 8.96 2.11 7.37
CA THR A 107 10.18 2.58 8.06
C THR A 107 10.67 3.97 7.59
N VAL A 108 10.09 4.55 6.53
CA VAL A 108 10.35 5.97 6.18
C VAL A 108 9.71 6.92 7.20
N PHE A 109 8.68 6.48 7.91
CA PHE A 109 7.98 7.25 8.94
C PHE A 109 8.50 6.99 10.37
N ASP A 110 9.43 6.04 10.55
CA ASP A 110 10.02 5.74 11.86
C ASP A 110 10.74 6.97 12.43
N GLY A 111 10.25 7.49 13.56
CA GLY A 111 10.78 8.71 14.18
C GLY A 111 10.42 10.02 13.46
N PHE A 112 9.53 10.00 12.46
CA PHE A 112 8.96 11.22 11.89
C PHE A 112 7.89 11.80 12.83
N GLU A 113 8.31 12.69 13.72
CA GLU A 113 7.40 13.58 14.44
C GLU A 113 7.26 14.90 13.66
N MET A 114 6.03 15.38 13.43
CA MET A 114 5.85 16.79 13.09
C MET A 114 6.27 17.65 14.29
N PRO A 115 6.94 18.80 14.09
CA PRO A 115 7.16 19.76 15.15
C PRO A 115 5.82 20.31 15.66
N ASP A 116 5.75 20.69 16.94
CA ASP A 116 4.63 21.51 17.38
C ASP A 116 4.75 22.90 16.73
N LEU A 117 3.79 23.24 15.87
CA LEU A 117 3.69 24.52 15.17
C LEU A 117 2.88 25.56 15.98
N LYS A 118 2.38 25.21 17.17
CA LYS A 118 1.66 26.13 18.04
C LYS A 118 2.60 27.13 18.68
N ASN A 119 2.23 28.41 18.62
CA ASN A 119 2.96 29.51 19.25
C ASN A 119 4.40 29.70 18.74
N LEU A 120 4.68 29.37 17.47
CA LEU A 120 5.95 29.71 16.83
C LEU A 120 6.15 31.23 16.81
N ASP A 121 7.17 31.72 17.52
CA ASP A 121 7.63 33.10 17.39
C ASP A 121 8.59 33.19 16.20
N ALA A 122 8.12 33.77 15.09
CA ALA A 122 8.93 33.99 13.88
C ALA A 122 10.05 35.05 14.07
N THR A 123 10.17 35.65 15.26
CA THR A 123 11.28 36.55 15.63
C THR A 123 12.34 35.87 16.50
N ASP A 124 12.09 34.66 17.02
CA ASP A 124 13.06 33.85 17.75
C ASP A 124 13.96 33.02 16.80
N PRO A 125 15.30 33.20 16.81
CA PRO A 125 16.21 32.38 16.03
C PRO A 125 16.11 30.88 16.31
N ALA A 126 15.90 30.45 17.56
CA ALA A 126 15.83 29.03 17.91
C ALA A 126 14.56 28.35 17.36
N THR A 127 13.49 29.13 17.17
CA THR A 127 12.26 28.72 16.48
C THR A 127 12.46 28.61 14.97
N MET A 128 13.20 29.55 14.36
CA MET A 128 13.55 29.50 12.94
C MET A 128 14.49 28.33 12.58
N ASP A 129 15.44 28.00 13.46
CA ASP A 129 16.30 26.82 13.30
C ASP A 129 15.49 25.51 13.32
N LYS A 130 14.60 25.34 14.30
CA LYS A 130 13.69 24.17 14.38
C LYS A 130 12.79 24.06 13.16
N LEU A 131 12.24 25.17 12.67
CA LEU A 131 11.41 25.19 11.47
C LEU A 131 12.22 24.75 10.23
N THR A 132 13.49 25.16 10.14
CA THR A 132 14.42 24.77 9.07
C THR A 132 14.79 23.29 9.16
N GLU A 133 15.06 22.77 10.36
CA GLU A 133 15.30 21.34 10.61
C GLU A 133 14.08 20.50 10.19
N ALA A 134 12.87 20.93 10.58
CA ALA A 134 11.63 20.26 10.23
C ALA A 134 11.35 20.28 8.71
N GLN A 135 11.63 21.39 8.01
CA GLN A 135 11.55 21.45 6.54
C GLN A 135 12.53 20.48 5.88
N ASN A 136 13.76 20.39 6.38
CA ASN A 136 14.75 19.44 5.87
C ASN A 136 14.33 17.98 6.11
N LYS A 137 13.80 17.65 7.30
CA LYS A 137 13.23 16.33 7.62
C LYS A 137 12.04 15.99 6.73
N MET A 138 11.08 16.91 6.57
CA MET A 138 9.93 16.72 5.66
C MET A 138 10.35 16.52 4.21
N LYS A 139 11.42 17.19 3.74
CA LYS A 139 11.96 17.02 2.39
C LYS A 139 12.63 15.65 2.20
N ASP A 140 13.47 15.23 3.15
CA ASP A 140 14.12 13.91 3.16
C ASP A 140 13.09 12.76 3.21
N VAL A 141 12.10 12.86 4.11
CA VAL A 141 10.96 11.93 4.17
C VAL A 141 10.18 11.94 2.87
N SER A 142 9.89 13.10 2.27
CA SER A 142 9.16 13.18 0.99
C SER A 142 9.89 12.47 -0.16
N THR A 143 11.21 12.65 -0.29
CA THR A 143 12.03 11.93 -1.28
C THR A 143 12.03 10.42 -1.00
N LYS A 144 12.24 10.00 0.24
CA LYS A 144 12.21 8.57 0.63
C LYS A 144 10.84 7.93 0.40
N VAL A 145 9.74 8.66 0.66
CA VAL A 145 8.37 8.22 0.38
C VAL A 145 8.16 8.05 -1.13
N GLN A 146 8.69 8.94 -1.98
CA GLN A 146 8.60 8.81 -3.43
C GLN A 146 9.37 7.58 -3.95
N ASP A 147 10.61 7.37 -3.49
CA ASP A 147 11.43 6.20 -3.85
C ASP A 147 10.79 4.89 -3.39
N ALA A 148 10.32 4.84 -2.13
CA ALA A 148 9.64 3.67 -1.58
C ALA A 148 8.30 3.39 -2.28
N SER A 149 7.50 4.43 -2.56
CA SER A 149 6.23 4.29 -3.31
C SER A 149 6.46 3.74 -4.71
N THR A 150 7.53 4.17 -5.39
CA THR A 150 7.88 3.68 -6.73
C THR A 150 8.21 2.18 -6.71
N LYS A 151 9.06 1.75 -5.77
CA LYS A 151 9.37 0.32 -5.58
C LYS A 151 8.13 -0.49 -5.21
N LEU A 152 7.30 0.05 -4.32
CA LEU A 152 6.07 -0.59 -3.86
C LEU A 152 5.08 -0.80 -5.01
N MET A 153 4.93 0.19 -5.90
CA MET A 153 4.13 0.06 -7.13
C MET A 153 4.71 -0.98 -8.10
N ASP A 154 6.03 -1.07 -8.24
CA ASP A 154 6.68 -2.10 -9.06
C ASP A 154 6.45 -3.52 -8.52
N GLN A 155 6.48 -3.74 -7.20
CA GLN A 155 6.13 -5.06 -6.63
C GLN A 155 4.62 -5.33 -6.71
N ALA A 156 3.78 -4.33 -6.45
CA ALA A 156 2.32 -4.44 -6.58
C ALA A 156 1.92 -4.86 -8.00
N LYS A 157 2.58 -4.27 -9.00
CA LYS A 157 2.38 -4.62 -10.41
C LYS A 157 2.82 -6.05 -10.72
N LYS A 158 3.94 -6.53 -10.18
CA LYS A 158 4.36 -7.95 -10.36
C LYS A 158 3.37 -8.92 -9.73
N LEU A 159 2.85 -8.61 -8.54
CA LEU A 159 1.80 -9.41 -7.88
C LEU A 159 0.50 -9.39 -8.72
N GLN A 160 0.08 -8.23 -9.20
CA GLN A 160 -1.07 -8.09 -10.11
C GLN A 160 -0.86 -8.85 -11.44
N ASP A 161 0.34 -8.78 -12.02
CA ASP A 161 0.71 -9.47 -13.27
C ASP A 161 0.74 -10.99 -13.13
N VAL A 162 0.88 -11.54 -11.92
CA VAL A 162 0.66 -12.97 -11.63
C VAL A 162 -0.83 -13.24 -11.46
N CYS A 163 -1.52 -12.43 -10.65
CA CYS A 163 -2.94 -12.58 -10.35
C CYS A 163 -3.89 -12.31 -11.52
N ALA A 164 -3.40 -11.72 -12.62
CA ALA A 164 -4.14 -11.56 -13.87
C ALA A 164 -3.88 -12.69 -14.89
N LYS A 165 -3.02 -13.68 -14.56
CA LYS A 165 -2.61 -14.78 -15.46
C LYS A 165 -2.96 -16.18 -14.96
N GLY A 166 -3.61 -16.31 -13.80
CA GLY A 166 -3.94 -17.60 -13.17
C GLY A 166 -5.29 -17.63 -12.48
#